data_AF-A0A941DF09-F1
#
_entry.id   AF-A0A941DF09-F1
#
_cell.length_a   1.000
_cell.length_b   1.000
_cell.length_c   1.000
_cell.angle_alpha   90.00
_cell.angle_beta   90.00
_cell.angle_gamma   90.00
#
_symmetry.space_group_name_H-M   'P 1'
#
loop_
_entity.id
_entity.type
_entity.pdbx_description
1 polymer ?
#
loop_
_entity_poly.entity_id
_entity_poly.type
_entity_poly.pdbx_seq_one_letter_code
_entity_poly.pdbx_strand_id
1 'polypeptide(L)'
;MQSLSPLILNLAPTGMIPQRSQSPLVPLNPDEIILCVLECIQYGVSMVHLHARDKSGAASEDPAIYRDIIQGIRAEAPQIVIVTTTSGRNTQDIERRSSTLYLHELCKNSHPDMASLTLGSMNFSRSSSVNSPNDIMELARIMQANGIKPELEIFDLGMVNFAKILIDKGLISAPYYFNIILGNPGTAQLQLSHLSNIVTDLPPQSIWSVGGIGRFQTRANLLGMTMGHGIRIGLEDNLWFDDQRTQLASNQQLVRRMHDLATTMGRDISTPDTTRTLLGLTPACHTL
;
A
#
# COMPACT_ATOMS: atom_id res chain seq x y z
N MET A 1 -19.68 4.78 -23.23
CA MET A 1 -18.63 4.06 -22.48
C MET A 1 -18.57 4.71 -21.11
N GLN A 2 -18.72 3.95 -20.03
CA GLN A 2 -18.46 4.49 -18.69
C GLN A 2 -16.98 4.85 -18.64
N SER A 3 -16.64 6.11 -18.34
CA SER A 3 -15.23 6.48 -18.14
C SER A 3 -14.72 5.70 -16.93
N LEU A 4 -13.51 5.14 -17.04
CA LEU A 4 -12.84 4.51 -15.89
C LEU A 4 -12.70 5.54 -14.76
N SER A 5 -12.74 5.06 -13.51
CA SER A 5 -12.46 5.94 -12.37
C SER A 5 -11.03 6.49 -12.46
N PRO A 6 -10.78 7.72 -11.95
CA PRO A 6 -9.43 8.26 -11.84
C PRO A 6 -8.46 7.27 -11.19
N LEU A 7 -7.24 7.20 -11.69
CA LEU A 7 -6.23 6.21 -11.31
C LEU A 7 -5.64 6.54 -9.94
N ILE A 8 -5.79 5.65 -8.96
CA ILE A 8 -5.12 5.77 -7.67
C ILE A 8 -3.64 5.36 -7.84
N LEU A 9 -2.72 6.24 -7.46
CA LEU A 9 -1.30 5.94 -7.35
C LEU A 9 -0.94 5.72 -5.88
N ASN A 10 -0.80 4.45 -5.50
CA ASN A 10 -0.41 4.02 -4.15
C ASN A 10 1.11 3.81 -4.08
N LEU A 11 1.82 4.73 -3.44
CA LEU A 11 3.27 4.71 -3.32
C LEU A 11 3.74 3.86 -2.14
N ALA A 12 4.64 2.90 -2.36
CA ALA A 12 5.33 2.13 -1.34
C ALA A 12 6.83 2.48 -1.36
N PRO A 13 7.29 3.53 -0.64
CA PRO A 13 8.56 4.17 -0.93
C PRO A 13 9.79 3.43 -0.37
N THR A 14 9.63 2.57 0.65
CA THR A 14 10.76 1.98 1.39
C THR A 14 10.62 0.47 1.66
N GLY A 15 9.49 0.03 2.22
CA GLY A 15 9.27 -1.36 2.61
C GLY A 15 10.08 -1.85 3.81
N MET A 16 10.19 -3.17 3.93
CA MET A 16 10.97 -3.86 4.99
C MET A 16 12.31 -4.43 4.50
N ILE A 17 12.46 -4.64 3.18
CA ILE A 17 13.55 -5.43 2.60
C ILE A 17 14.63 -4.58 1.93
N PRO A 18 14.29 -3.56 1.13
CA PRO A 18 15.30 -2.69 0.52
C PRO A 18 16.27 -2.08 1.53
N GLN A 19 17.55 -2.06 1.16
CA GLN A 19 18.64 -1.49 1.95
C GLN A 19 19.55 -0.62 1.10
N ARG A 20 20.26 0.34 1.73
CA ARG A 20 21.21 1.22 1.02
C ARG A 20 22.34 0.49 0.31
N SER A 21 22.73 -0.67 0.83
CA SER A 21 23.73 -1.53 0.18
C SER A 21 23.28 -2.09 -1.17
N GLN A 22 21.97 -2.11 -1.43
CA GLN A 22 21.38 -2.54 -2.70
C GLN A 22 21.10 -1.36 -3.63
N SER A 23 20.66 -0.23 -3.07
CA SER A 23 20.48 1.03 -3.80
C SER A 23 20.59 2.21 -2.84
N PRO A 24 21.45 3.21 -3.11
CA PRO A 24 21.56 4.41 -2.27
C PRO A 24 20.31 5.29 -2.32
N LEU A 25 19.39 5.03 -3.28
CA LEU A 25 18.17 5.79 -3.52
C LEU A 25 16.99 5.34 -2.64
N VAL A 26 17.15 4.31 -1.82
CA VAL A 26 16.10 3.85 -0.89
C VAL A 26 16.03 4.82 0.30
N PRO A 27 14.89 5.51 0.51
CA PRO A 27 14.71 6.34 1.70
C PRO A 27 14.55 5.44 2.92
N LEU A 28 15.32 5.67 3.98
CA LEU A 28 15.24 4.86 5.20
C LEU A 28 14.84 5.69 6.41
N ASN A 29 15.43 6.88 6.61
CA ASN A 29 15.10 7.70 7.77
C ASN A 29 13.80 8.51 7.53
N PRO A 30 13.16 9.04 8.58
CA PRO A 30 11.92 9.79 8.45
C PRO A 30 11.96 10.94 7.43
N ASP A 31 12.98 11.80 7.49
CA ASP A 31 13.09 12.98 6.63
C ASP A 31 13.20 12.60 5.14
N GLU A 32 13.94 11.54 4.84
CA GLU A 32 14.04 11.00 3.48
C GLU A 32 12.72 10.42 2.98
N ILE A 33 11.99 9.71 3.85
CA ILE A 33 10.68 9.15 3.50
C ILE A 33 9.69 10.29 3.24
N ILE A 34 9.65 11.30 4.12
CA ILE A 34 8.81 12.49 3.96
C ILE A 34 9.12 13.17 2.63
N LEU A 35 10.38 13.53 2.38
CA LEU A 35 10.79 14.21 1.15
C LEU A 35 10.43 13.39 -0.10
N CYS A 36 10.72 12.09 -0.07
CA CYS A 36 10.39 11.18 -1.17
C CYS A 36 8.89 11.17 -1.49
N VAL A 37 8.04 11.14 -0.45
CA VAL A 37 6.58 11.17 -0.63
C VAL A 37 6.14 12.49 -1.24
N LEU A 38 6.60 13.62 -0.68
CA LEU A 38 6.22 14.96 -1.15
C LEU A 38 6.62 15.21 -2.61
N GLU A 39 7.81 14.76 -3.02
CA GLU A 39 8.24 14.83 -4.42
C GLU A 39 7.38 13.96 -5.34
N CYS A 40 6.93 12.78 -4.88
CA CYS A 40 6.07 11.91 -5.67
C CYS A 40 4.61 12.42 -5.77
N ILE A 41 4.13 13.18 -4.78
CA ILE A 41 2.80 13.82 -4.84
C ILE A 41 2.69 14.76 -6.05
N GLN A 42 3.77 15.43 -6.44
CA GLN A 42 3.80 16.29 -7.63
C GLN A 42 3.49 15.55 -8.93
N TYR A 43 3.67 14.23 -8.94
CA TYR A 43 3.34 13.34 -10.07
C TYR A 43 2.00 12.60 -9.88
N GLY A 44 1.20 12.99 -8.89
CA GLY A 44 -0.17 12.48 -8.69
C GLY A 44 -0.28 11.29 -7.72
N VAL A 45 0.73 11.03 -6.88
CA VAL A 45 0.57 10.12 -5.74
C VAL A 45 -0.56 10.65 -4.84
N SER A 46 -1.56 9.81 -4.60
CA SER A 46 -2.74 10.13 -3.80
C SER A 46 -2.94 9.23 -2.58
N MET A 47 -2.09 8.20 -2.46
CA MET A 47 -2.09 7.25 -1.37
C MET A 47 -0.65 6.77 -1.13
N VAL A 48 -0.28 6.53 0.13
CA VAL A 48 1.06 6.06 0.49
C VAL A 48 0.99 4.91 1.51
N HIS A 49 1.70 3.82 1.21
CA HIS A 49 1.94 2.69 2.09
C HIS A 49 3.27 2.86 2.82
N LEU A 50 3.21 3.05 4.14
CA LEU A 50 4.37 3.39 4.96
C LEU A 50 4.89 2.20 5.75
N HIS A 51 6.21 2.07 5.70
CA HIS A 51 7.03 1.31 6.64
C HIS A 51 8.02 2.28 7.31
N ALA A 52 8.33 2.03 8.58
CA ALA A 52 9.36 2.76 9.31
C ALA A 52 10.65 1.95 9.43
N ARG A 53 11.78 2.68 9.54
CA ARG A 53 13.10 2.11 9.83
C ARG A 53 13.66 2.70 11.11
N ASP A 54 14.40 1.89 11.86
CA ASP A 54 15.20 2.41 12.97
C ASP A 54 16.49 3.09 12.49
N LYS A 55 17.29 3.62 13.42
CA LYS A 55 18.55 4.30 13.12
C LYS A 55 19.59 3.40 12.44
N SER A 56 19.46 2.09 12.54
CA SER A 56 20.32 1.11 11.85
C SER A 56 19.86 0.78 10.43
N GLY A 57 18.65 1.22 10.05
CA GLY A 57 18.00 0.86 8.78
C GLY A 57 17.22 -0.45 8.85
N ALA A 58 17.07 -1.05 10.03
CA ALA A 58 16.22 -2.23 10.22
C ALA A 58 14.74 -1.83 10.22
N ALA A 59 13.85 -2.74 9.84
CA ALA A 59 12.40 -2.50 9.94
C ALA A 59 12.00 -2.27 11.40
N SER A 60 11.14 -1.29 11.63
CA SER A 60 10.67 -0.91 12.97
C SER A 60 9.14 -0.81 13.02
N GLU A 61 8.57 -1.25 14.13
CA GLU A 61 7.16 -1.06 14.49
C GLU A 61 6.96 0.06 15.53
N ASP A 62 8.00 0.87 15.79
CA ASP A 62 7.95 1.96 16.77
C ASP A 62 6.95 3.06 16.32
N PRO A 63 5.82 3.23 17.04
CA PRO A 63 4.81 4.21 16.67
C PRO A 63 5.32 5.65 16.70
N ALA A 64 6.36 5.97 17.48
CA ALA A 64 6.94 7.31 17.46
C ALA A 64 7.57 7.66 16.11
N ILE A 65 8.21 6.69 15.44
CA ILE A 65 8.81 6.91 14.12
C ILE A 65 7.71 7.11 13.07
N TYR A 66 6.64 6.30 13.11
CA TYR A 66 5.48 6.49 12.23
C TYR A 66 4.82 7.84 12.46
N ARG A 67 4.64 8.25 13.72
CA ARG A 67 4.09 9.56 14.07
C ARG A 67 4.86 10.69 13.38
N ASP A 68 6.18 10.66 13.46
CA ASP A 68 7.05 11.71 12.90
C ASP A 68 6.96 11.74 11.36
N ILE A 69 6.99 10.58 10.70
CA ILE A 69 6.80 10.47 9.24
C ILE A 69 5.42 11.02 8.82
N ILE A 70 4.36 10.60 9.50
CA ILE A 70 2.98 10.98 9.16
C ILE A 70 2.77 12.48 9.37
N GLN A 71 3.29 13.06 10.45
CA GLN A 71 3.20 14.49 10.70
C GLN A 71 3.95 15.29 9.66
N GLY A 72 5.18 14.89 9.34
CA GLY A 72 5.99 15.58 8.32
C GLY A 72 5.33 15.57 6.94
N ILE A 73 4.72 14.44 6.56
CA ILE A 73 3.94 14.36 5.32
C ILE A 73 2.69 15.26 5.38
N ARG A 74 1.89 15.15 6.44
CA ARG A 74 0.61 15.89 6.55
C ARG A 74 0.77 17.40 6.75
N ALA A 75 1.94 17.85 7.22
CA ALA A 75 2.24 19.28 7.31
C ALA A 75 2.19 19.97 5.93
N GLU A 76 2.61 19.25 4.88
CA GLU A 76 2.65 19.76 3.50
C GLU A 76 1.52 19.18 2.62
N ALA A 77 1.02 17.99 2.95
CA ALA A 77 0.01 17.28 2.18
C ALA A 77 -1.10 16.69 3.09
N PRO A 78 -1.93 17.52 3.74
CA PRO A 78 -2.92 17.06 4.74
C PRO A 78 -3.96 16.08 4.18
N GLN A 79 -4.25 16.14 2.88
CA GLN A 79 -5.28 15.30 2.25
C GLN A 79 -4.79 13.91 1.85
N ILE A 80 -3.47 13.64 1.83
CA ILE A 80 -2.92 12.37 1.34
C ILE A 80 -3.48 11.20 2.15
N VAL A 81 -3.84 10.11 1.47
CA VAL A 81 -4.28 8.88 2.15
C VAL A 81 -3.07 8.15 2.68
N ILE A 82 -3.01 7.95 4.00
CA ILE A 82 -1.90 7.26 4.65
C ILE A 82 -2.31 5.86 5.08
N VAL A 83 -1.57 4.87 4.60
CA VAL A 83 -1.63 3.47 5.03
C VAL A 83 -0.41 3.17 5.89
N THR A 84 -0.61 2.61 7.07
CA THR A 84 0.49 2.01 7.86
C THR A 84 0.47 0.49 7.75
N THR A 85 1.63 -0.14 7.81
CA THR A 85 1.74 -1.60 7.72
C THR A 85 1.38 -2.31 9.03
N THR A 86 0.74 -3.48 8.96
CA THR A 86 0.58 -4.41 10.11
C THR A 86 1.22 -5.79 9.83
N SER A 87 2.20 -5.81 8.93
CA SER A 87 2.85 -7.01 8.38
C SER A 87 3.26 -8.06 9.43
N GLY A 88 3.02 -9.33 9.11
CA GLY A 88 3.43 -10.49 9.91
C GLY A 88 4.79 -11.10 9.51
N ARG A 89 5.64 -10.39 8.75
CA ARG A 89 6.88 -10.94 8.15
C ARG A 89 8.10 -11.00 9.08
N ASN A 90 8.18 -10.10 10.07
CA ASN A 90 9.28 -10.07 11.07
C ASN A 90 8.78 -10.22 12.51
N THR A 91 7.55 -9.80 12.76
CA THR A 91 6.96 -9.74 14.10
C THR A 91 5.62 -10.45 14.03
N GLN A 92 5.43 -11.47 14.87
CA GLN A 92 4.15 -12.18 14.98
C GLN A 92 3.28 -11.62 16.10
N ASP A 93 3.89 -10.92 17.05
CA ASP A 93 3.22 -10.27 18.17
C ASP A 93 2.22 -9.22 17.69
N ILE A 94 0.94 -9.45 18.01
CA ILE A 94 -0.19 -8.64 17.58
C ILE A 94 -0.13 -7.23 18.18
N GLU A 95 0.35 -7.08 19.40
CA GLU A 95 0.44 -5.78 20.08
C GLU A 95 1.42 -4.88 19.32
N ARG A 96 2.57 -5.44 18.94
CA ARG A 96 3.57 -4.72 18.13
C ARG A 96 3.08 -4.43 16.72
N ARG A 97 2.39 -5.37 16.07
CA ARG A 97 1.85 -5.18 14.71
C ARG A 97 0.71 -4.15 14.65
N SER A 98 -0.04 -4.00 15.74
CA SER A 98 -1.16 -3.07 15.86
C SER A 98 -0.77 -1.72 16.44
N SER A 99 0.51 -1.51 16.81
CA SER A 99 0.98 -0.31 17.50
C SER A 99 0.61 0.99 16.76
N THR A 100 0.65 0.98 15.43
CA THR A 100 0.31 2.15 14.60
C THR A 100 -1.18 2.45 14.55
N LEU A 101 -2.05 1.49 14.90
CA LEU A 101 -3.50 1.66 14.91
C LEU A 101 -3.97 2.52 16.10
N TYR A 102 -3.12 2.67 17.12
CA TYR A 102 -3.34 3.49 18.30
C TYR A 102 -2.66 4.86 18.23
N LEU A 103 -2.16 5.27 17.05
CA LEU A 103 -1.44 6.54 16.91
C LEU A 103 -2.25 7.79 17.31
N HIS A 104 -3.58 7.73 17.26
CA HIS A 104 -4.44 8.83 17.73
C HIS A 104 -4.26 9.11 19.23
N GLU A 105 -3.87 8.10 20.02
CA GLU A 105 -3.58 8.25 21.45
C GLU A 105 -2.28 9.04 21.69
N LEU A 106 -1.32 8.92 20.77
CA LEU A 106 -0.06 9.65 20.82
C LEU A 106 -0.19 11.06 20.22
N CYS A 107 -0.84 11.17 19.06
CA CYS A 107 -1.14 12.43 18.42
C CYS A 107 -2.32 12.30 17.45
N LYS A 108 -3.35 13.14 17.63
CA LYS A 108 -4.55 13.16 16.76
C LYS A 108 -4.22 13.29 15.27
N ASN A 109 -3.22 14.10 14.92
CA ASN A 109 -2.84 14.34 13.52
C ASN A 109 -1.98 13.21 12.91
N SER A 110 -1.64 12.19 13.70
CA SER A 110 -0.85 11.03 13.26
C SER A 110 -1.69 9.77 13.03
N HIS A 111 -3.00 9.85 13.24
CA HIS A 111 -3.90 8.71 13.03
C HIS A 111 -3.92 8.29 11.55
N PRO A 112 -3.57 7.04 11.20
CA PRO A 112 -3.57 6.62 9.80
C PRO A 112 -5.01 6.53 9.27
N ASP A 113 -5.19 6.79 7.97
CA ASP A 113 -6.49 6.65 7.32
C ASP A 113 -6.81 5.17 7.08
N MET A 114 -5.76 4.41 6.82
CA MET A 114 -5.81 3.00 6.46
C MET A 114 -4.68 2.22 7.10
N ALA A 115 -4.81 0.91 7.13
CA ALA A 115 -3.71 0.03 7.50
C ALA A 115 -3.74 -1.26 6.67
N SER A 116 -2.56 -1.77 6.32
CA SER A 116 -2.47 -3.00 5.53
C SER A 116 -2.92 -4.20 6.34
N LEU A 117 -3.66 -5.11 5.69
CA LEU A 117 -4.18 -6.33 6.29
C LEU A 117 -3.95 -7.49 5.32
N THR A 118 -2.86 -8.22 5.50
CA THR A 118 -2.56 -9.43 4.73
C THR A 118 -3.51 -10.56 5.16
N LEU A 119 -4.33 -11.06 4.24
CA LEU A 119 -5.42 -11.99 4.56
C LEU A 119 -5.02 -13.48 4.55
N GLY A 120 -3.74 -13.78 4.73
CA GLY A 120 -3.24 -15.14 4.81
C GLY A 120 -1.75 -15.24 5.07
N SER A 121 -1.33 -16.43 5.50
CA SER A 121 0.09 -16.76 5.66
C SER A 121 0.68 -17.20 4.32
N MET A 122 1.95 -16.85 4.07
CA MET A 122 2.64 -17.21 2.83
C MET A 122 4.16 -17.20 2.99
N ASN A 123 4.84 -17.86 2.07
CA ASN A 123 6.30 -17.82 1.98
C ASN A 123 6.76 -16.70 1.05
N PHE A 124 7.71 -15.89 1.52
CA PHE A 124 8.60 -15.10 0.68
C PHE A 124 9.92 -15.86 0.46
N SER A 125 10.75 -15.36 -0.44
CA SER A 125 12.02 -16.01 -0.83
C SER A 125 13.00 -16.31 0.30
N ARG A 126 12.93 -15.58 1.43
CA ARG A 126 13.85 -15.71 2.57
C ARG A 126 13.17 -15.86 3.94
N SER A 127 11.85 -15.69 4.00
CA SER A 127 11.11 -15.73 5.26
C SER A 127 9.63 -16.04 4.99
N SER A 128 8.93 -16.56 6.00
CA SER A 128 7.48 -16.62 6.00
C SER A 128 6.90 -15.27 6.45
N SER A 129 5.73 -14.91 5.93
CA SER A 129 4.83 -13.95 6.57
C SER A 129 3.66 -14.73 7.17
N VAL A 130 3.53 -14.67 8.49
CA VAL A 130 2.54 -15.46 9.24
C VAL A 130 1.41 -14.53 9.65
N ASN A 131 0.22 -14.83 9.12
CA ASN A 131 -1.04 -14.18 9.46
C ASN A 131 -2.04 -15.29 9.76
N SER A 132 -2.22 -15.62 11.04
CA SER A 132 -3.22 -16.60 11.43
C SER A 132 -4.62 -16.01 11.23
N PRO A 133 -5.67 -16.82 11.00
CA PRO A 133 -7.05 -16.32 10.92
C PRO A 133 -7.45 -15.46 12.14
N ASN A 134 -6.97 -15.82 13.33
CA ASN A 134 -7.24 -15.08 14.55
C ASN A 134 -6.58 -13.69 14.53
N ASP A 135 -5.30 -13.60 14.13
CA ASP A 135 -4.59 -12.32 14.05
C ASP A 135 -5.24 -11.40 13.01
N ILE A 136 -5.65 -11.94 11.86
CA ILE A 136 -6.32 -11.16 10.81
C ILE A 136 -7.65 -10.61 11.33
N MET A 137 -8.46 -11.45 11.97
CA MET A 137 -9.73 -11.01 12.56
C MET A 137 -9.52 -9.99 13.69
N GLU A 138 -8.48 -10.15 14.49
CA GLU A 138 -8.18 -9.22 15.59
C GLU A 138 -7.71 -7.87 15.08
N LEU A 139 -6.79 -7.83 14.12
CA LEU A 139 -6.39 -6.60 13.45
C LEU A 139 -7.60 -5.91 12.79
N ALA A 140 -8.48 -6.67 12.12
CA ALA A 140 -9.71 -6.11 11.55
C ALA A 140 -10.62 -5.48 12.61
N ARG A 141 -10.77 -6.10 13.80
CA ARG A 141 -11.52 -5.51 14.92
C ARG A 141 -10.88 -4.23 15.44
N ILE A 142 -9.56 -4.22 15.62
CA ILE A 142 -8.82 -3.05 16.09
C ILE A 142 -8.96 -1.91 15.06
N MET A 143 -8.80 -2.21 13.77
CA MET A 143 -8.99 -1.24 12.69
C MET A 143 -10.42 -0.67 12.70
N GLN A 144 -11.44 -1.53 12.78
CA GLN A 144 -12.83 -1.11 12.86
C GLN A 144 -13.11 -0.23 14.09
N ALA A 145 -12.63 -0.61 15.27
CA ALA A 145 -12.82 0.15 16.51
C ALA A 145 -12.19 1.54 16.46
N ASN A 146 -11.10 1.70 15.71
CA ASN A 146 -10.39 2.97 15.55
C ASN A 146 -10.79 3.74 14.27
N GLY A 147 -11.77 3.25 13.50
CA GLY A 147 -12.19 3.90 12.25
C GLY A 147 -11.10 3.89 11.16
N ILE A 148 -10.19 2.93 11.20
CA ILE A 148 -9.12 2.72 10.21
C ILE A 148 -9.64 1.75 9.15
N LYS A 149 -9.53 2.13 7.87
CA LYS A 149 -9.99 1.26 6.78
C LYS A 149 -8.89 0.25 6.39
N PRO A 150 -9.19 -1.05 6.27
CA PRO A 150 -8.20 -2.03 5.82
C PRO A 150 -7.82 -1.83 4.35
N GLU A 151 -6.52 -1.81 4.08
CA GLU A 151 -5.96 -2.15 2.77
C GLU A 151 -5.83 -3.68 2.72
N LEU A 152 -6.73 -4.35 1.99
CA LEU A 152 -6.78 -5.81 1.91
C LEU A 152 -5.69 -6.30 0.95
N GLU A 153 -4.58 -6.77 1.49
CA GLU A 153 -3.46 -7.24 0.67
C GLU A 153 -3.71 -8.68 0.20
N ILE A 154 -3.79 -8.84 -1.13
CA ILE A 154 -4.09 -10.10 -1.79
C ILE A 154 -2.87 -10.58 -2.56
N PHE A 155 -2.27 -11.65 -2.09
CA PHE A 155 -1.18 -12.33 -2.79
C PHE A 155 -1.65 -13.59 -3.54
N ASP A 156 -2.82 -14.13 -3.17
CA ASP A 156 -3.40 -15.32 -3.80
C ASP A 156 -4.94 -15.35 -3.66
N LEU A 157 -5.63 -16.15 -4.48
CA LEU A 157 -7.09 -16.23 -4.54
C LEU A 157 -7.73 -16.61 -3.19
N GLY A 158 -7.08 -17.47 -2.42
CA GLY A 158 -7.56 -17.86 -1.08
C GLY A 158 -7.74 -16.67 -0.13
N MET A 159 -6.99 -15.59 -0.31
CA MET A 159 -7.09 -14.37 0.48
C MET A 159 -8.38 -13.59 0.17
N VAL A 160 -8.89 -13.67 -1.08
CA VAL A 160 -10.21 -13.11 -1.44
C VAL A 160 -11.32 -13.86 -0.72
N ASN A 161 -11.23 -15.20 -0.64
CA ASN A 161 -12.17 -16.01 0.13
C ASN A 161 -12.17 -15.62 1.60
N PHE A 162 -11.00 -15.35 2.18
CA PHE A 162 -10.92 -14.89 3.56
C PHE A 162 -11.51 -13.48 3.75
N ALA A 163 -11.35 -12.58 2.77
CA ALA A 163 -12.02 -11.27 2.79
C ALA A 163 -13.55 -11.40 2.90
N LYS A 164 -14.15 -12.34 2.15
CA LYS A 164 -15.58 -12.63 2.21
C LYS A 164 -16.02 -13.08 3.62
N ILE A 165 -15.19 -13.88 4.31
CA ILE A 165 -15.44 -14.25 5.71
C ILE A 165 -15.44 -13.01 6.63
N LEU A 166 -14.53 -12.06 6.43
CA LEU A 166 -14.51 -10.82 7.22
C LEU A 166 -15.76 -9.96 6.94
N ILE A 167 -16.23 -9.92 5.69
CA ILE A 167 -17.47 -9.24 5.28
C ILE A 167 -18.68 -9.88 5.97
N ASP A 168 -18.81 -11.20 5.88
CA ASP A 168 -19.93 -11.94 6.49
C ASP A 168 -20.00 -11.77 8.01
N LYS A 169 -18.83 -11.58 8.65
CA LYS A 169 -18.72 -11.30 10.09
C LYS A 169 -18.95 -9.82 10.44
N GLY A 170 -19.10 -8.94 9.45
CA GLY A 170 -19.25 -7.50 9.66
C GLY A 170 -17.99 -6.82 10.21
N LEU A 171 -16.80 -7.43 10.02
CA LEU A 171 -15.52 -6.89 10.50
C LEU A 171 -14.93 -5.83 9.56
N ILE A 172 -15.37 -5.81 8.30
CA ILE A 172 -14.96 -4.83 7.30
C ILE A 172 -16.19 -4.34 6.53
N SER A 173 -16.15 -3.10 6.04
CA SER A 173 -17.28 -2.46 5.35
C SER A 173 -16.89 -1.86 4.00
N ALA A 174 -17.82 -1.91 3.06
CA ALA A 174 -17.67 -1.33 1.73
C ALA A 174 -17.48 0.21 1.78
N PRO A 175 -16.85 0.83 0.76
CA PRO A 175 -16.16 0.17 -0.36
C PRO A 175 -14.88 -0.54 0.12
N TYR A 176 -14.60 -1.70 -0.48
CA TYR A 176 -13.48 -2.55 -0.09
C TYR A 176 -12.27 -2.25 -0.98
N TYR A 177 -11.12 -1.93 -0.38
CA TYR A 177 -9.89 -1.70 -1.14
C TYR A 177 -9.00 -2.93 -1.14
N PHE A 178 -8.86 -3.56 -2.31
CA PHE A 178 -8.01 -4.71 -2.54
C PHE A 178 -6.69 -4.26 -3.20
N ASN A 179 -5.57 -4.50 -2.52
CA ASN A 179 -4.24 -4.28 -3.07
C ASN A 179 -3.64 -5.63 -3.49
N ILE A 180 -3.74 -5.94 -4.78
CA ILE A 180 -3.32 -7.23 -5.34
C ILE A 180 -1.81 -7.18 -5.65
N ILE A 181 -1.02 -8.05 -5.04
CA ILE A 181 0.44 -8.02 -5.15
C ILE A 181 0.91 -9.33 -5.78
N LEU A 182 1.43 -9.25 -7.01
CA LEU A 182 1.74 -10.42 -7.84
C LEU A 182 3.25 -10.64 -8.02
N GLY A 183 3.62 -11.91 -8.18
CA GLY A 183 4.99 -12.30 -8.54
C GLY A 183 5.89 -12.67 -7.36
N ASN A 184 5.34 -12.80 -6.15
CA ASN A 184 6.01 -13.50 -5.06
C ASN A 184 6.12 -15.00 -5.39
N PRO A 185 7.29 -15.66 -5.29
CA PRO A 185 7.43 -17.06 -5.67
C PRO A 185 6.49 -18.05 -4.95
N GLY A 186 6.00 -17.70 -3.76
CA GLY A 186 5.10 -18.56 -2.99
C GLY A 186 3.60 -18.37 -3.26
N THR A 187 3.21 -17.48 -4.18
CA THR A 187 1.80 -17.11 -4.40
C THR A 187 1.50 -16.81 -5.88
N ALA A 188 0.37 -16.16 -6.17
CA ALA A 188 -0.04 -15.81 -7.52
C ALA A 188 1.03 -15.01 -8.29
N GLN A 189 1.34 -15.50 -9.49
CA GLN A 189 2.28 -14.86 -10.42
C GLN A 189 1.60 -13.78 -11.26
N LEU A 190 2.39 -12.88 -11.84
CA LEU A 190 1.90 -11.91 -12.84
C LEU A 190 1.56 -12.63 -14.17
N GLN A 191 0.38 -13.22 -14.20
CA GLN A 191 -0.24 -13.85 -15.38
C GLN A 191 -1.68 -13.37 -15.50
N LEU A 192 -2.16 -13.19 -16.73
CA LEU A 192 -3.54 -12.73 -16.96
C LEU A 192 -4.57 -13.65 -16.33
N SER A 193 -4.38 -14.97 -16.40
CA SER A 193 -5.26 -15.96 -15.78
C SER A 193 -5.34 -15.80 -14.26
N HIS A 194 -4.21 -15.59 -13.58
CA HIS A 194 -4.17 -15.40 -12.14
C HIS A 194 -4.85 -14.11 -11.72
N LEU A 195 -4.51 -12.98 -12.37
CA LEU A 195 -5.13 -11.69 -12.09
C LEU A 195 -6.63 -11.74 -12.38
N SER A 196 -7.03 -12.33 -13.51
CA SER A 196 -8.45 -12.46 -13.89
C SER A 196 -9.22 -13.26 -12.85
N ASN A 197 -8.71 -14.41 -12.40
CA ASN A 197 -9.38 -15.22 -11.39
C ASN A 197 -9.55 -14.45 -10.07
N ILE A 198 -8.53 -13.71 -9.63
CA ILE A 198 -8.61 -12.88 -8.42
C ILE A 198 -9.66 -11.78 -8.58
N VAL A 199 -9.59 -11.01 -9.67
CA VAL A 199 -10.49 -9.85 -9.90
C VAL A 199 -11.95 -10.28 -10.08
N THR A 200 -12.20 -11.37 -10.81
CA THR A 200 -13.56 -11.90 -11.01
C THR A 200 -14.18 -12.40 -9.70
N ASP A 201 -13.38 -12.81 -8.73
CA ASP A 201 -13.87 -13.33 -7.45
C ASP A 201 -14.04 -12.25 -6.36
N LEU A 202 -13.64 -11.01 -6.64
CA LEU A 202 -13.80 -9.90 -5.70
C LEU A 202 -15.29 -9.64 -5.39
N PRO A 203 -15.63 -9.31 -4.13
CA PRO A 203 -17.00 -8.98 -3.76
C PRO A 203 -17.50 -7.71 -4.46
N PRO A 204 -18.82 -7.45 -4.51
CA PRO A 204 -19.36 -6.18 -4.98
C PRO A 204 -18.77 -4.98 -4.20
N GLN A 205 -18.78 -3.79 -4.82
CA GLN A 205 -18.22 -2.55 -4.24
C GLN A 205 -16.70 -2.63 -3.95
N SER A 206 -16.00 -3.50 -4.68
CA SER A 206 -14.54 -3.60 -4.63
C SER A 206 -13.87 -2.56 -5.50
N ILE A 207 -12.93 -1.84 -4.89
CA ILE A 207 -11.91 -1.04 -5.54
C ILE A 207 -10.63 -1.87 -5.49
N TRP A 208 -9.94 -1.99 -6.62
CA TRP A 208 -8.73 -2.80 -6.66
C TRP A 208 -7.59 -2.09 -7.37
N SER A 209 -6.41 -2.24 -6.77
CA SER A 209 -5.13 -1.87 -7.32
C SER A 209 -4.27 -3.11 -7.53
N VAL A 210 -3.26 -3.00 -8.39
CA VAL A 210 -2.29 -4.08 -8.57
C VAL A 210 -0.86 -3.56 -8.52
N GLY A 211 -0.01 -4.30 -7.81
CA GLY A 211 1.44 -4.14 -7.74
C GLY A 211 2.14 -5.42 -8.18
N GLY A 212 3.40 -5.29 -8.60
CA GLY A 212 4.21 -6.42 -9.03
C GLY A 212 5.55 -6.41 -8.32
N ILE A 213 5.99 -7.56 -7.82
CA ILE A 213 7.26 -7.66 -7.09
C ILE A 213 8.45 -7.73 -8.06
N GLY A 214 9.43 -6.86 -7.87
CA GLY A 214 10.65 -6.76 -8.67
C GLY A 214 10.37 -6.50 -10.14
N ARG A 215 10.87 -7.39 -11.02
CA ARG A 215 10.73 -7.32 -12.50
C ARG A 215 9.27 -7.33 -13.01
N PHE A 216 8.31 -7.52 -12.11
CA PHE A 216 6.89 -7.54 -12.43
C PHE A 216 6.24 -6.17 -12.24
N GLN A 217 6.87 -5.23 -11.52
CA GLN A 217 6.26 -3.94 -11.15
C GLN A 217 5.69 -3.17 -12.34
N THR A 218 6.52 -2.82 -13.33
CA THR A 218 6.06 -2.00 -14.47
C THR A 218 4.92 -2.66 -15.25
N ARG A 219 4.99 -3.97 -15.49
CA ARG A 219 3.92 -4.70 -16.19
C ARG A 219 2.63 -4.79 -15.37
N ALA A 220 2.73 -5.00 -14.05
CA ALA A 220 1.58 -4.96 -13.16
C ALA A 220 0.93 -3.56 -13.15
N ASN A 221 1.74 -2.50 -13.09
CA ASN A 221 1.24 -1.14 -13.13
C ASN A 221 0.50 -0.83 -14.44
N LEU A 222 1.02 -1.28 -15.59
CA LEU A 222 0.31 -1.14 -16.87
C LEU A 222 -1.05 -1.87 -16.88
N LEU A 223 -1.14 -3.06 -16.27
CA LEU A 223 -2.41 -3.78 -16.14
C LEU A 223 -3.40 -3.05 -15.25
N GLY A 224 -2.96 -2.55 -14.09
CA GLY A 224 -3.80 -1.75 -13.19
C GLY A 224 -4.25 -0.44 -13.83
N MET A 225 -3.36 0.24 -14.56
CA MET A 225 -3.68 1.43 -15.33
C MET A 225 -4.65 1.16 -16.49
N THR A 226 -4.75 -0.06 -17.00
CA THR A 226 -5.69 -0.38 -18.08
C THR A 226 -7.04 -0.84 -17.53
N MET A 227 -7.05 -1.64 -16.46
CA MET A 227 -8.23 -2.41 -16.04
C MET A 227 -8.67 -2.14 -14.59
N GLY A 228 -7.77 -1.66 -13.73
CA GLY A 228 -8.00 -1.49 -12.31
C GLY A 228 -8.40 -0.08 -11.92
N HIS A 229 -8.60 0.14 -10.63
CA HIS A 229 -8.86 1.46 -10.05
C HIS A 229 -7.55 2.17 -9.67
N GLY A 230 -6.48 1.41 -9.46
CA GLY A 230 -5.19 1.96 -9.08
C GLY A 230 -4.01 1.02 -9.33
N ILE A 231 -2.83 1.49 -8.95
CA ILE A 231 -1.58 0.75 -8.98
C ILE A 231 -0.81 0.94 -7.69
N ARG A 232 -0.07 -0.10 -7.28
CA ARG A 232 0.95 -0.01 -6.22
C ARG A 232 2.34 0.07 -6.86
N ILE A 233 3.14 1.04 -6.45
CA ILE A 233 4.45 1.33 -7.05
C ILE A 233 5.44 1.83 -6.01
N GLY A 234 6.71 1.44 -6.11
CA GLY A 234 7.78 2.08 -5.37
C GLY A 234 8.97 1.18 -5.10
N LEU A 235 9.99 1.72 -4.45
CA LEU A 235 11.24 1.01 -4.17
C LEU A 235 11.07 -0.15 -3.17
N GLU A 236 9.97 -0.16 -2.41
CA GLU A 236 9.57 -1.34 -1.62
C GLU A 236 9.49 -2.60 -2.49
N ASP A 237 8.91 -2.46 -3.68
CA ASP A 237 8.59 -3.58 -4.54
C ASP A 237 9.68 -3.81 -5.61
N ASN A 238 10.35 -2.76 -6.11
CA ASN A 238 11.37 -2.89 -7.15
C ASN A 238 12.43 -1.77 -7.14
N LEU A 239 13.70 -2.18 -7.17
CA LEU A 239 14.87 -1.29 -7.16
C LEU A 239 15.38 -0.86 -8.54
N TRP A 240 14.88 -1.47 -9.62
CA TRP A 240 15.43 -1.30 -10.97
C TRP A 240 14.49 -0.53 -11.87
N PHE A 241 15.01 0.42 -12.64
CA PHE A 241 14.22 1.18 -13.60
C PHE A 241 13.91 0.35 -14.84
N ASP A 242 14.86 -0.47 -15.30
CA ASP A 242 14.73 -1.32 -16.48
C ASP A 242 14.81 -2.82 -16.15
N ASP A 243 14.27 -3.65 -17.05
CA ASP A 243 14.22 -5.10 -16.88
C ASP A 243 15.61 -5.77 -16.97
N GLN A 244 16.56 -5.14 -17.67
CA GLN A 244 17.95 -5.60 -17.78
C GLN A 244 18.77 -5.30 -16.52
N ARG A 245 18.21 -4.55 -15.56
CA ARG A 245 18.87 -4.10 -14.33
C ARG A 245 20.13 -3.29 -14.60
N THR A 246 20.08 -2.40 -15.59
CA THR A 246 21.20 -1.51 -15.92
C THR A 246 21.16 -0.20 -15.16
N GLN A 247 19.96 0.23 -14.74
CA GLN A 247 19.73 1.48 -14.03
C GLN A 247 18.94 1.24 -12.74
N LEU A 248 19.48 1.74 -11.62
CA LEU A 248 18.73 1.83 -10.35
C LEU A 248 17.61 2.86 -10.47
N ALA A 249 16.44 2.53 -9.93
CA ALA A 249 15.30 3.43 -9.88
C ALA A 249 15.34 4.32 -8.64
N SER A 250 14.75 5.52 -8.77
CA SER A 250 14.18 6.28 -7.65
C SER A 250 12.64 6.16 -7.65
N ASN A 251 12.00 6.41 -6.51
CA ASN A 251 10.53 6.45 -6.43
C ASN A 251 9.93 7.47 -7.42
N GLN A 252 10.53 8.66 -7.52
CA GLN A 252 10.12 9.74 -8.42
C GLN A 252 10.18 9.30 -9.88
N GLN A 253 11.23 8.60 -10.30
CA GLN A 253 11.36 8.07 -11.66
C GLN A 253 10.27 7.04 -11.98
N LEU A 254 9.97 6.15 -11.03
CA LEU A 254 8.93 5.13 -11.20
C LEU A 254 7.54 5.77 -11.30
N VAL A 255 7.21 6.70 -10.40
CA VAL A 255 5.92 7.40 -10.39
C VAL A 255 5.77 8.26 -11.64
N ARG A 256 6.79 9.07 -11.98
CA ARG A 256 6.75 9.93 -13.18
C ARG A 256 6.52 9.13 -14.46
N ARG A 257 7.15 7.96 -14.59
CA ARG A 257 6.88 7.06 -15.73
C ARG A 257 5.40 6.72 -15.83
N MET A 258 4.74 6.38 -14.72
CA MET A 258 3.32 6.04 -14.72
C MET A 258 2.44 7.28 -14.95
N HIS A 259 2.84 8.44 -14.44
CA HIS A 259 2.16 9.71 -14.71
C HIS A 259 2.13 10.04 -16.22
N ASP A 260 3.29 9.97 -16.87
CA ASP A 260 3.42 10.29 -18.30
C ASP A 260 2.63 9.28 -19.17
N LEU A 261 2.64 8.00 -18.79
CA LEU A 261 1.86 6.97 -19.46
C LEU A 261 0.35 7.14 -19.25
N ALA A 262 -0.11 7.47 -18.05
CA ALA A 262 -1.52 7.73 -17.78
C ALA A 262 -2.03 8.91 -18.63
N THR A 263 -1.24 9.99 -18.70
CA THR A 263 -1.51 11.15 -19.55
C THR A 263 -1.59 10.75 -21.03
N THR A 264 -0.63 9.95 -21.50
CA THR A 264 -0.60 9.45 -22.89
C THR A 264 -1.83 8.60 -23.23
N MET A 265 -2.32 7.82 -22.27
CA MET A 265 -3.51 6.98 -22.42
C MET A 265 -4.84 7.75 -22.25
N GLY A 266 -4.79 9.04 -21.89
CA GLY A 266 -5.97 9.82 -21.56
C GLY A 266 -6.69 9.35 -20.28
N ARG A 267 -5.93 8.79 -19.33
CA ARG A 267 -6.44 8.34 -18.04
C ARG A 267 -6.12 9.36 -16.96
N ASP A 268 -7.16 9.96 -16.38
CA ASP A 268 -7.02 10.90 -15.27
C ASP A 268 -6.40 10.22 -14.05
N ILE A 269 -5.51 10.93 -13.35
CA ILE A 269 -4.92 10.49 -12.09
C ILE A 269 -5.75 11.03 -10.92
N SER A 270 -6.04 10.17 -9.95
CA SER A 270 -6.86 10.51 -8.79
C SER A 270 -6.11 11.49 -7.88
N THR A 271 -6.76 12.59 -7.51
CA THR A 271 -6.29 13.46 -6.43
C THR A 271 -6.45 12.77 -5.06
N PRO A 272 -5.78 13.25 -4.00
CA PRO A 272 -6.03 12.76 -2.65
C PRO A 272 -7.52 12.81 -2.26
N ASP A 273 -8.22 13.92 -2.50
CA ASP A 273 -9.65 14.06 -2.17
C ASP A 273 -10.55 13.09 -2.94
N THR A 274 -10.25 12.90 -4.23
CA THR A 274 -10.96 11.91 -5.06
C THR A 274 -10.73 10.51 -4.53
N THR A 275 -9.49 10.20 -4.13
CA THR A 275 -9.12 8.91 -3.55
C THR A 275 -9.86 8.68 -2.24
N ARG A 276 -9.91 9.68 -1.34
CA ARG A 276 -10.69 9.59 -0.10
C ARG A 276 -12.17 9.31 -0.37
N THR A 277 -12.76 10.00 -1.34
CA THR A 277 -14.16 9.80 -1.74
C THR A 277 -14.40 8.40 -2.28
N LEU A 278 -13.57 7.93 -3.22
CA LEU A 278 -13.65 6.58 -3.77
C LEU A 278 -13.56 5.53 -2.65
N LEU A 279 -12.64 5.71 -1.71
CA LEU A 279 -12.43 4.78 -0.61
C LEU A 279 -13.46 4.93 0.52
N GLY A 280 -14.38 5.88 0.47
CA GLY A 280 -15.34 6.14 1.55
C GLY A 280 -14.65 6.57 2.85
N LEU A 281 -13.52 7.27 2.75
CA LEU A 281 -12.81 7.88 3.87
C LEU A 281 -13.41 9.26 4.15
N THR A 282 -13.35 9.70 5.41
CA THR A 282 -13.73 11.07 5.79
C THR A 282 -12.86 12.08 5.04
N PRO A 283 -13.39 13.24 4.60
CA PRO A 283 -12.56 14.32 4.11
C PRO A 283 -11.49 14.66 5.14
N ALA A 284 -10.27 14.93 4.70
CA ALA A 284 -9.23 15.31 5.63
C ALA A 284 -9.58 16.64 6.29
N CYS A 285 -9.24 16.76 7.58
CA CYS A 285 -9.62 17.90 8.38
C CYS A 285 -8.81 19.11 7.92
N HIS A 286 -9.43 20.03 7.18
CA HIS A 286 -8.88 21.35 6.87
C HIS A 286 -8.81 22.17 8.16
N THR A 287 -7.82 21.91 9.01
CA THR A 287 -7.49 22.85 10.09
C THR A 287 -6.50 23.86 9.51
N LEU A 288 -7.05 25.04 9.20
CA LEU A 288 -6.32 26.27 8.91
C LEU A 288 -5.47 26.70 10.11
#